data_AF-A0A9Q9BCE5-F1
#
_entry.id   AF-A0A9Q9BCE5-F1
#
_cell.length_a   1.000
_cell.length_b   1.000
_cell.length_c   1.000
_cell.angle_alpha   90.00
_cell.angle_beta   90.00
_cell.angle_gamma   90.00
#
_symmetry.space_group_name_H-M   'P 1'
#
loop_
_entity.id
_entity.type
_entity.pdbx_description
1 polymer ?
#
loop_
_entity_poly.entity_id
_entity_poly.type
_entity_poly.pdbx_seq_one_letter_code
_entity_poly.pdbx_strand_id
1 'polypeptide(L)' 'MPDLYKIAHEADVIDNGFAFKKIPDGIRVFNLNNGYGAAVFKPDGTLIETNMDDIEIAVSKKYLQSCLKYMED' A
#
# COMPACT_ATOMS: atom_id res chain seq x y z
N MET A 1 8.46 -10.25 -12.86
CA MET A 1 8.68 -8.90 -12.33
C MET A 1 7.35 -8.16 -12.41
N PRO A 2 6.87 -7.52 -11.34
CA PRO A 2 5.60 -6.78 -11.37
C PRO A 2 5.64 -5.65 -12.41
N ASP A 3 4.50 -5.36 -13.03
CA ASP A 3 4.37 -4.18 -13.90
C ASP A 3 4.16 -2.93 -13.04
N LEU A 4 5.26 -2.22 -12.77
CA LEU A 4 5.25 -1.05 -11.90
C LEU A 4 4.39 0.10 -12.45
N TYR A 5 4.36 0.28 -13.78
CA TYR A 5 3.55 1.32 -14.40
C TYR A 5 2.07 1.04 -14.17
N LYS A 6 1.63 -0.21 -14.41
CA LYS A 6 0.26 -0.62 -14.17
C LYS A 6 -0.13 -0.46 -12.69
N ILE A 7 0.74 -0.87 -11.76
CA ILE A 7 0.47 -0.73 -10.33
C ILE A 7 0.31 0.73 -9.93
N ALA A 8 1.21 1.61 -10.39
CA ALA A 8 1.13 3.04 -10.09
C ALA A 8 -0.10 3.70 -10.72
N HIS A 9 -0.43 3.36 -11.98
CA HIS A 9 -1.58 3.91 -12.68
C HIS A 9 -2.92 3.51 -12.05
N GLU A 10 -2.97 2.30 -11.48
CA GLU A 10 -4.17 1.75 -10.83
C GLU A 10 -4.31 2.10 -9.35
N ALA A 11 -3.34 2.79 -8.75
CA ALA A 11 -3.37 3.17 -7.34
C ALA A 11 -4.38 4.30 -7.11
N ASP A 12 -5.11 4.24 -6.00
CA ASP A 12 -6.00 5.34 -5.60
C ASP A 12 -5.16 6.53 -5.08
N VAL A 13 -4.08 6.22 -4.37
CA VAL A 13 -3.14 7.20 -3.82
C VAL A 13 -1.72 6.66 -3.91
N ILE A 14 -0.76 7.54 -4.19
CA ILE A 14 0.66 7.25 -4.03
C ILE A 14 1.25 8.26 -3.06
N ASP A 15 1.90 7.78 -2.00
CA ASP A 15 2.63 8.61 -1.03
C ASP A 15 4.03 8.04 -0.80
N ASN A 16 5.03 8.89 -1.01
CA ASN A 16 6.47 8.58 -0.89
C ASN A 16 6.89 7.25 -1.55
N GLY A 17 6.34 6.94 -2.73
CA GLY A 17 6.63 5.73 -3.48
C GLY A 17 5.92 4.46 -2.99
N PHE A 18 5.01 4.56 -2.02
CA PHE A 18 4.05 3.50 -1.72
C PHE A 18 2.75 3.76 -2.47
N ALA A 19 2.32 2.78 -3.27
CA ALA A 19 1.04 2.78 -3.97
C ALA A 19 -0.03 2.11 -3.10
N PHE A 20 -1.14 2.80 -2.87
CA PHE A 20 -2.28 2.34 -2.08
C PHE A 20 -3.49 2.14 -2.99
N LYS A 21 -4.14 0.98 -2.88
CA LYS A 21 -5.35 0.65 -3.63
C LYS A 21 -6.36 -0.07 -2.75
N LYS A 22 -7.58 0.45 -2.66
CA LYS A 22 -8.74 -0.25 -2.09
C LYS A 22 -9.05 -1.49 -2.94
N ILE A 23 -9.21 -2.61 -2.25
CA ILE A 23 -9.65 -3.89 -2.80
C ILE A 23 -10.79 -4.43 -1.91
N PRO A 24 -11.57 -5.43 -2.35
CA PRO A 24 -12.66 -5.98 -1.53
C PRO A 24 -12.22 -6.40 -0.12
N ASP A 25 -10.99 -6.91 0.03
CA ASP A 25 -10.46 -7.45 1.29
C ASP A 25 -9.70 -6.43 2.15
N GLY A 26 -9.57 -5.16 1.72
CA GLY A 26 -8.86 -4.12 2.47
C GLY A 26 -8.15 -3.10 1.58
N ILE A 27 -6.95 -2.67 1.99
CA ILE A 27 -6.07 -1.80 1.22
C ILE A 27 -4.80 -2.57 0.87
N ARG A 28 -4.58 -2.76 -0.43
CA ARG A 28 -3.31 -3.26 -0.97
C ARG A 28 -2.29 -2.14 -1.02
N VAL A 29 -1.10 -2.43 -0.54
CA VAL A 29 0.06 -1.52 -0.55
C VAL A 29 1.19 -2.16 -1.34
N PHE A 30 1.85 -1.38 -2.18
CA PHE A 30 3.02 -1.83 -2.92
C PHE A 30 4.12 -0.76 -2.89
N ASN A 31 5.36 -1.17 -2.58
CA ASN A 31 6.51 -0.29 -2.56
C ASN A 31 7.13 -0.18 -3.97
N LEU A 32 6.85 0.92 -4.64
CA LEU A 32 7.40 1.22 -5.97
C LEU A 32 8.91 1.51 -5.91
N ASN A 33 9.46 1.87 -4.75
CA ASN A 33 10.89 2.19 -4.62
C ASN A 33 11.78 0.95 -4.77
N ASN A 34 11.33 -0.20 -4.26
CA ASN A 34 12.07 -1.47 -4.38
C ASN A 34 11.46 -2.43 -5.42
N GLY A 35 10.23 -2.19 -5.87
CA GLY A 35 9.55 -3.01 -6.87
C GLY A 35 9.21 -4.42 -6.40
N TYR A 36 9.14 -4.64 -5.08
CA TYR A 36 8.98 -5.96 -4.48
C TYR A 36 8.07 -6.00 -3.25
N GLY A 37 8.21 -5.03 -2.33
CA GLY A 37 7.47 -5.00 -1.08
C GLY A 37 5.97 -4.83 -1.30
N ALA A 38 5.17 -5.72 -0.73
CA ALA A 38 3.73 -5.73 -0.83
C ALA A 38 3.09 -6.13 0.49
N ALA A 39 1.99 -5.46 0.85
CA ALA A 39 1.21 -5.76 2.04
C ALA A 39 -0.28 -5.55 1.77
N VAL A 40 -1.12 -6.22 2.56
CA VAL A 40 -2.56 -5.96 2.61
C VAL A 40 -2.92 -5.59 4.05
N PHE A 41 -3.59 -4.45 4.22
CA PHE A 41 -4.09 -3.98 5.51
C PHE A 41 -5.62 -3.92 5.50
N LYS A 42 -6.25 -4.13 6.65
CA LYS A 42 -7.64 -3.72 6.90
C LYS A 42 -7.75 -2.19 6.93
N PRO A 43 -8.96 -1.61 6.78
CA PRO A 43 -9.17 -0.17 6.93
C PRO A 43 -8.73 0.41 8.28
N ASP A 44 -8.75 -0.39 9.36
CA ASP A 44 -8.25 0.01 10.68
C ASP A 44 -6.71 -0.03 10.81
N GLY A 45 -6.00 -0.38 9.74
CA GLY A 45 -4.54 -0.52 9.70
C GLY A 45 -4.01 -1.82 10.31
N THR A 46 -4.87 -2.81 10.59
CA THR A 46 -4.45 -4.17 10.95
C THR A 46 -3.84 -4.86 9.73
N LEU A 47 -2.65 -5.44 9.88
CA LEU A 47 -1.98 -6.19 8.82
C LEU A 47 -2.67 -7.54 8.58
N ILE A 48 -2.92 -7.89 7.32
CA ILE A 48 -3.46 -9.20 6.91
C ILE A 48 -2.32 -10.10 6.43
N GLU A 49 -1.56 -9.65 5.43
CA GLU A 49 -0.43 -10.39 4.85
C GLU A 49 0.61 -9.44 4.28
N THR A 50 1.86 -9.89 4.21
CA THR A 50 2.97 -9.10 3.66
C THR A 50 4.20 -9.95 3.35
N ASN A 51 5.02 -9.49 2.41
CA ASN A 51 6.41 -9.95 2.22
C ASN A 51 7.45 -8.91 2.69
N MET A 52 7.00 -7.77 3.23
CA MET A 52 7.82 -6.67 3.73
C MET A 52 8.45 -7.03 5.08
N ASP A 53 9.61 -6.44 5.38
CA ASP A 53 10.20 -6.52 6.72
C ASP A 53 9.49 -5.58 7.72
N ASP A 54 9.80 -5.72 9.01
CA ASP A 54 9.16 -4.95 10.09
C ASP A 54 9.29 -3.42 9.93
N ILE A 55 10.38 -2.95 9.32
CA ILE A 55 10.62 -1.51 9.09
C ILE A 55 9.72 -1.03 7.97
N GLU A 56 9.68 -1.77 6.86
CA GLU A 56 8.85 -1.43 5.70
C GLU A 56 7.35 -1.54 6.03
N ILE A 57 6.93 -2.48 6.89
CA ILE A 57 5.56 -2.54 7.44
C ILE A 57 5.24 -1.28 8.25
N ALA A 58 6.13 -0.86 9.15
CA ALA A 58 5.91 0.31 9.99
C ALA A 58 5.78 1.60 9.16
N VAL A 59 6.65 1.75 8.15
CA VAL A 59 6.64 2.89 7.24
C VAL A 59 5.41 2.90 6.35
N SER A 60 5.07 1.78 5.71
CA SER A 60 3.88 1.68 4.85
C SER A 60 2.58 1.92 5.61
N LYS A 61 2.46 1.41 6.85
CA LYS A 61 1.30 1.67 7.72
C LYS A 61 1.17 3.15 8.09
N LYS A 62 2.28 3.84 8.37
CA LYS A 62 2.27 5.29 8.66
C LYS A 62 1.74 6.09 7.47
N TYR A 63 2.17 5.76 6.25
CA TYR A 63 1.69 6.42 5.04
C TYR A 63 0.23 6.08 4.75
N LEU A 64 -0.19 4.83 4.94
CA LEU A 64 -1.60 4.42 4.81
C LEU A 64 -2.51 5.30 5.67
N GLN A 65 -2.18 5.46 6.97
CA GLN A 65 -2.97 6.28 7.89
C GLN A 65 -3.13 7.73 7.42
N SER A 66 -2.11 8.28 6.76
CA SER A 66 -2.16 9.64 6.21
C SER A 66 -2.98 9.72 4.91
N CYS A 67 -3.05 8.61 4.16
CA CYS A 67 -3.73 8.51 2.86
C CYS A 67 -5.22 8.16 2.95
N LEU A 68 -5.68 7.51 4.02
CA LEU A 68 -7.06 7.00 4.13
C LEU A 68 -8.13 8.05 3.77
N LYS A 69 -7.95 9.30 4.20
CA LYS A 69 -8.86 10.43 3.92
C LYS A 69 -9.00 10.81 2.44
N TYR A 70 -8.09 10.38 1.57
CA TYR A 70 -8.16 10.61 0.13
C TYR A 70 -8.71 9.41 -0.64
N MET A 71 -8.93 8.29 0.06
CA MET A 71 -9.42 7.06 -0.53
C MET A 71 -10.93 6.90 -0.31
N GLU A 72 -11.57 7.69 0.55
CA GLU A 72 -13.03 7.74 0.75
C GLU A 72 -13.76 8.20 -0.52
N ASP A 73 -14.96 7.64 -0.79
CA ASP A 73 -15.78 8.02 -1.95
C ASP A 73 -16.38 9.43 -1.81
#